data_AF-K2FAM8-F1
#
_entry.id   AF-K2FAM8-F1
#
_cell.length_a   1.000
_cell.length_b   1.000
_cell.length_c   1.000
_cell.angle_alpha   90.00
_cell.angle_beta   90.00
_cell.angle_gamma   90.00
#
_symmetry.space_group_name_H-M   'P 1'
#
loop_
_entity.id
_entity.type
_entity.pdbx_description
1 polymer ?
#
loop_
_entity_poly.entity_id
_entity_poly.type
_entity_poly.pdbx_seq_one_letter_code
_entity_poly.pdbx_strand_id
1 'polypeptide(L)'
;MQKHYKKERLMPSIIDSFDVSNPEVFAALANTRTYQQYLSTLRDLKAGICIFCDLKKCKHQPFLEKGNWAAKLSDMPYINTEHHIIVVYTGGHLEDWGKLTRKENADFMEIKNEIHRMFNIEGSSAVERRGAIRRHAGTIKHLHSHIMVVALDEQGFAVGELRAYFAKSRKELAQCRKMLELFERVRTGNTAGVRNGFVVFDGCNYLTKDGTLKECNTPSEADLLNFTLDEIRVMCKGKTGLKYYEVMETDETGIIIKDGYFNL
;
A
#
# COMPACT_ATOMS: atom_id res chain seq x y z
N MET A 1 -10.57 -14.40 -31.52
CA MET A 1 -10.09 -13.01 -31.67
C MET A 1 -9.11 -12.71 -30.55
N GLN A 2 -7.80 -12.81 -30.80
CA GLN A 2 -6.78 -12.34 -29.85
C GLN A 2 -6.80 -10.81 -29.84
N LYS A 3 -7.28 -10.21 -28.75
CA LYS A 3 -7.21 -8.76 -28.57
C LYS A 3 -5.75 -8.38 -28.31
N HIS A 4 -5.11 -7.72 -29.28
CA HIS A 4 -3.83 -7.05 -29.08
C HIS A 4 -4.04 -5.88 -28.11
N TYR A 5 -3.76 -6.10 -26.82
CA TYR A 5 -3.67 -5.02 -25.85
C TYR A 5 -2.43 -4.18 -26.17
N LYS A 6 -2.64 -2.94 -26.60
CA LYS A 6 -1.56 -1.94 -26.66
C LYS A 6 -1.03 -1.75 -25.24
N LYS A 7 0.20 -2.23 -24.98
CA LYS A 7 1.02 -1.78 -23.85
C LYS A 7 1.33 -0.30 -24.07
N GLU A 8 0.46 0.60 -23.64
CA GLU A 8 0.86 2.00 -23.48
C GLU A 8 1.92 2.05 -22.37
N ARG A 9 3.12 2.57 -22.70
CA ARG A 9 4.18 2.85 -21.73
C ARG A 9 3.64 3.92 -20.78
N LEU A 10 3.41 3.55 -19.52
CA LEU A 10 2.61 4.35 -18.60
C LEU A 10 3.33 5.55 -17.99
N MET A 11 4.67 5.63 -18.01
CA MET A 11 5.44 6.84 -17.68
C MET A 11 6.82 6.78 -18.37
N PRO A 12 7.49 7.92 -18.65
CA PRO A 12 8.88 7.93 -19.11
C PRO A 12 9.78 7.18 -18.13
N SER A 13 10.57 6.26 -18.66
CA SER A 13 11.59 5.52 -17.92
C SER A 13 12.66 6.47 -17.37
N ILE A 14 13.24 6.06 -16.24
CA ILE A 14 14.35 6.68 -15.49
C ILE A 14 13.87 7.53 -14.31
N ILE A 15 13.43 6.83 -13.26
CA ILE A 15 13.43 7.33 -11.88
C ILE A 15 14.53 6.51 -11.18
N ASP A 16 15.80 6.89 -11.34
CA ASP A 16 16.91 6.18 -10.67
C ASP A 16 16.97 6.53 -9.18
N SER A 17 16.60 7.77 -8.82
CA SER A 17 16.48 8.29 -7.46
C SER A 17 15.04 8.68 -7.13
N PHE A 18 14.77 8.98 -5.85
CA PHE A 18 13.56 9.64 -5.32
C PHE A 18 13.28 11.00 -5.99
N ASP A 19 13.08 11.06 -7.30
CA ASP A 19 12.73 12.29 -8.00
C ASP A 19 11.23 12.58 -7.86
N VAL A 20 10.91 13.23 -6.75
CA VAL A 20 9.58 13.69 -6.38
C VAL A 20 9.21 15.03 -7.03
N SER A 21 9.95 15.49 -8.03
CA SER A 21 9.58 16.67 -8.83
C SER A 21 8.28 16.44 -9.61
N ASN A 22 8.00 15.19 -9.99
CA ASN A 22 6.73 14.81 -10.59
C ASN A 22 5.64 14.64 -9.51
N PRO A 23 4.58 15.46 -9.49
CA PRO A 23 3.55 15.40 -8.46
C PRO A 23 2.73 14.11 -8.46
N GLU A 24 2.61 13.41 -9.60
CA GLU A 24 1.91 12.12 -9.67
C GLU A 24 2.76 10.99 -9.08
N VAL A 25 4.07 10.99 -9.36
CA VAL A 25 5.03 10.04 -8.76
C VAL A 25 5.09 10.25 -7.25
N PHE A 26 5.26 11.50 -6.82
CA PHE A 26 5.25 11.85 -5.40
C PHE A 26 3.96 11.38 -4.73
N ALA A 27 2.79 11.68 -5.31
CA ALA A 27 1.52 11.29 -4.72
C ALA A 27 1.34 9.76 -4.67
N ALA A 28 1.72 9.04 -5.73
CA ALA A 28 1.66 7.58 -5.75
C ALA A 28 2.48 6.95 -4.62
N LEU A 29 3.73 7.40 -4.44
CA LEU A 29 4.59 6.94 -3.36
C LEU A 29 4.07 7.40 -2.00
N ALA A 30 3.66 8.67 -1.86
CA ALA A 30 3.19 9.24 -0.59
C ALA A 30 1.90 8.61 -0.10
N ASN A 31 1.13 7.97 -0.99
CA ASN A 31 -0.08 7.23 -0.66
C ASN A 31 0.16 5.79 -0.23
N THR A 32 1.40 5.29 -0.31
CA THR A 32 1.76 3.98 0.24
C THR A 32 1.68 4.01 1.76
N ARG A 33 1.20 2.90 2.35
CA ARG A 33 0.98 2.77 3.79
C ARG A 33 2.04 1.93 4.48
N THR A 34 2.70 1.06 3.73
CA THR A 34 3.70 0.12 4.23
C THR A 34 4.96 0.23 3.40
N TYR A 35 6.09 -0.17 3.99
CA TYR A 35 7.36 -0.22 3.26
C TYR A 35 7.31 -1.21 2.09
N GLN A 36 6.62 -2.33 2.24
CA GLN A 36 6.37 -3.30 1.17
C GLN A 36 5.58 -2.66 0.03
N GLN A 37 4.53 -1.89 0.35
CA GLN A 37 3.73 -1.18 -0.66
C GLN A 37 4.55 -0.09 -1.35
N TYR A 38 5.45 0.58 -0.62
CA TYR A 38 6.41 1.51 -1.19
C TYR A 38 7.36 0.83 -2.18
N LEU A 39 7.99 -0.28 -1.79
CA LEU A 39 8.92 -1.02 -2.65
C LEU A 39 8.22 -1.54 -3.91
N SER A 40 7.01 -2.08 -3.80
CA SER A 40 6.23 -2.54 -4.94
C SER A 40 5.84 -1.38 -5.86
N THR A 41 5.32 -0.28 -5.30
CA THR A 41 4.92 0.91 -6.07
C THR A 41 6.13 1.52 -6.79
N LEU A 42 7.27 1.65 -6.13
CA LEU A 42 8.50 2.17 -6.73
C LEU A 42 8.98 1.28 -7.88
N ARG A 43 9.02 -0.05 -7.67
CA ARG A 43 9.38 -1.02 -8.73
C ARG A 43 8.48 -0.87 -9.95
N ASP A 44 7.17 -0.79 -9.73
CA ASP A 44 6.18 -0.74 -10.80
C ASP A 44 6.25 0.59 -11.57
N LEU A 45 6.46 1.72 -10.86
CA LEU A 45 6.71 3.03 -11.45
C LEU A 45 7.99 3.03 -12.31
N LYS A 46 9.10 2.49 -11.79
CA LYS A 46 10.37 2.39 -12.54
C LYS A 46 10.22 1.55 -13.80
N ALA A 47 9.44 0.47 -13.74
CA ALA A 47 9.18 -0.41 -14.87
C ALA A 47 8.12 0.15 -15.84
N GLY A 48 7.39 1.20 -15.48
CA GLY A 48 6.26 1.72 -16.25
C GLY A 48 5.11 0.70 -16.38
N ILE A 49 4.88 -0.11 -15.34
CA ILE A 49 3.90 -1.20 -15.32
C ILE A 49 2.73 -0.84 -14.39
N CYS A 50 1.50 -1.17 -14.82
CA CYS A 50 0.33 -1.18 -13.94
C CYS A 50 0.01 -2.62 -13.51
N ILE A 51 0.00 -2.91 -12.21
CA ILE A 51 -0.37 -4.24 -11.69
C ILE A 51 -1.82 -4.63 -11.99
N PHE A 52 -2.71 -3.64 -12.18
CA PHE A 52 -4.11 -3.88 -12.47
C PHE A 52 -4.39 -4.17 -13.95
N CYS A 53 -3.41 -3.93 -14.84
CA CYS A 53 -3.45 -4.42 -16.21
C CYS A 53 -3.07 -5.91 -16.34
N ASP A 54 -2.37 -6.47 -15.34
CA ASP A 54 -1.92 -7.87 -15.33
C ASP A 54 -2.04 -8.45 -13.92
N LEU A 55 -3.26 -8.87 -13.57
CA LEU A 55 -3.59 -9.35 -12.23
C LEU A 55 -2.82 -10.60 -11.80
N LYS A 56 -2.18 -11.32 -12.73
CA LYS A 56 -1.30 -12.46 -12.42
C LYS A 56 -0.10 -12.06 -11.55
N LYS A 57 0.28 -10.78 -11.57
CA LYS A 57 1.35 -10.22 -10.75
C LYS A 57 0.92 -9.88 -9.32
N CYS A 58 -0.38 -9.91 -9.04
CA CYS A 58 -0.90 -9.71 -7.69
C CYS A 58 -0.69 -10.95 -6.82
N LYS A 59 -0.60 -10.75 -5.50
CA LYS A 59 -0.48 -11.86 -4.53
C LYS A 59 -1.75 -12.71 -4.53
N HIS A 60 -2.91 -12.08 -4.44
CA HIS A 60 -4.20 -12.78 -4.51
C HIS A 60 -4.72 -12.78 -5.95
N GLN A 61 -5.16 -13.94 -6.44
CA GLN A 61 -5.79 -14.03 -7.76
C GLN A 61 -7.26 -13.63 -7.69
N PRO A 62 -7.88 -13.22 -8.81
CA PRO A 62 -9.31 -12.97 -8.87
C PRO A 62 -10.13 -14.20 -8.47
N PHE A 63 -11.18 -14.00 -7.69
CA PHE A 63 -12.13 -15.05 -7.31
C PHE A 63 -13.46 -14.94 -8.07
N LEU A 64 -13.70 -13.82 -8.75
CA LEU A 64 -14.90 -13.56 -9.53
C LEU A 64 -14.58 -12.66 -10.72
N GLU A 65 -15.20 -12.93 -11.85
CA GLU A 65 -15.09 -12.12 -13.07
C GLU A 65 -16.48 -11.88 -13.68
N LYS A 66 -16.70 -10.67 -14.20
CA LYS A 66 -17.94 -10.28 -14.87
C LYS A 66 -17.64 -9.29 -15.99
N GLY A 67 -17.81 -9.72 -17.23
CA GLY A 67 -17.47 -8.89 -18.39
C GLY A 67 -16.01 -8.44 -18.35
N ASN A 68 -15.78 -7.11 -18.32
CA ASN A 68 -14.45 -6.52 -18.20
C ASN A 68 -14.09 -6.13 -16.75
N TRP A 69 -14.64 -6.83 -15.75
CA TRP A 69 -14.35 -6.61 -14.34
C TRP A 69 -13.91 -7.90 -13.66
N ALA A 70 -12.99 -7.77 -12.71
CA ALA A 70 -12.53 -8.86 -11.87
C ALA A 70 -12.49 -8.41 -10.40
N ALA A 71 -12.88 -9.29 -9.48
CA ALA A 71 -12.83 -9.07 -8.05
C ALA A 71 -11.77 -9.96 -7.40
N LYS A 72 -10.96 -9.37 -6.51
CA LYS A 72 -9.91 -10.05 -5.76
C LYS A 72 -9.81 -9.52 -4.33
N LEU A 73 -9.18 -10.29 -3.44
CA LEU A 73 -8.77 -9.77 -2.14
C LEU A 73 -7.63 -8.75 -2.30
N SER A 74 -7.62 -7.73 -1.47
CA SER A 74 -6.52 -6.75 -1.41
C SER A 74 -5.23 -7.44 -0.97
N ASP A 75 -4.12 -7.13 -1.65
CA ASP A 75 -2.81 -7.61 -1.24
C ASP A 75 -2.29 -6.88 0.01
N MET A 76 -2.91 -5.74 0.32
CA MET A 76 -2.62 -4.87 1.46
C MET A 76 -3.96 -4.47 2.09
N PRO A 77 -4.62 -5.33 2.89
CA PRO A 77 -5.89 -4.99 3.55
C PRO A 77 -5.75 -3.75 4.46
N TYR A 78 -6.87 -3.12 4.84
CA TYR A 78 -6.83 -2.11 5.91
C TYR A 78 -6.80 -2.85 7.25
N ILE A 79 -6.27 -2.20 8.29
CA ILE A 79 -6.46 -2.73 9.64
C ILE A 79 -7.96 -2.75 9.96
N ASN A 80 -8.38 -3.68 10.82
CA ASN A 80 -9.78 -3.85 11.21
C ASN A 80 -10.73 -4.18 10.06
N THR A 81 -10.24 -4.68 8.92
CA THR A 81 -11.10 -5.26 7.88
C THR A 81 -11.26 -6.76 8.06
N GLU A 82 -12.50 -7.24 8.05
CA GLU A 82 -12.79 -8.65 7.80
C GLU A 82 -12.54 -8.97 6.32
N HIS A 83 -13.07 -8.13 5.44
CA HIS A 83 -12.88 -8.24 4.00
C HIS A 83 -12.47 -6.90 3.40
N HIS A 84 -11.36 -6.90 2.65
CA HIS A 84 -10.97 -5.80 1.79
C HIS A 84 -10.86 -6.32 0.36
N ILE A 85 -11.88 -6.07 -0.43
CA ILE A 85 -12.01 -6.57 -1.80
C ILE A 85 -11.73 -5.42 -2.77
N ILE A 86 -10.98 -5.72 -3.83
CA ILE A 86 -10.71 -4.80 -4.93
C ILE A 86 -11.45 -5.32 -6.17
N VAL A 87 -12.28 -4.48 -6.76
CA VAL A 87 -12.92 -4.70 -8.06
C VAL A 87 -12.16 -3.87 -9.09
N VAL A 88 -11.54 -4.53 -10.06
CA VAL A 88 -10.62 -3.93 -11.03
C VAL A 88 -11.18 -4.09 -12.44
N TYR A 89 -11.11 -3.04 -13.25
CA TYR A 89 -11.45 -3.14 -14.67
C TYR A 89 -10.34 -3.88 -15.44
N THR A 90 -10.65 -4.95 -16.16
CA THR A 90 -9.67 -5.78 -16.88
C THR A 90 -9.69 -5.60 -18.39
N GLY A 91 -10.60 -4.79 -18.93
CA GLY A 91 -10.72 -4.51 -20.36
C GLY A 91 -9.58 -3.64 -20.95
N GLY A 92 -8.66 -3.17 -20.12
CA GLY A 92 -7.53 -2.32 -20.49
C GLY A 92 -7.16 -1.34 -19.37
N HIS A 93 -6.15 -0.49 -19.60
CA HIS A 93 -5.84 0.61 -18.68
C HIS A 93 -6.85 1.74 -18.90
N LEU A 94 -7.77 1.92 -17.95
CA LEU A 94 -8.70 3.05 -17.92
C LEU A 94 -8.50 3.82 -16.62
N GLU A 95 -8.62 5.14 -16.69
CA GLU A 95 -8.51 6.03 -15.52
C GLU A 95 -9.82 6.80 -15.26
N ASP A 96 -10.79 6.69 -16.16
CA ASP A 96 -12.00 7.51 -16.16
C ASP A 96 -13.23 6.64 -16.43
N TRP A 97 -14.18 6.66 -15.48
CA TRP A 97 -15.46 5.96 -15.58
C TRP A 97 -16.32 6.47 -16.74
N GLY A 98 -16.13 7.73 -17.16
CA GLY A 98 -16.87 8.31 -18.29
C GLY A 98 -16.57 7.63 -19.63
N LYS A 99 -15.52 6.81 -19.70
CA LYS A 99 -15.15 6.03 -20.89
C LYS A 99 -15.79 4.64 -20.94
N LEU A 100 -16.47 4.23 -19.88
CA LEU A 100 -17.14 2.93 -19.85
C LEU A 100 -18.44 2.96 -20.64
N THR A 101 -18.71 1.87 -21.33
CA THR A 101 -20.02 1.64 -21.94
C THR A 101 -21.10 1.42 -20.88
N ARG A 102 -22.38 1.51 -21.27
CA ARG A 102 -23.50 1.19 -20.39
C ARG A 102 -23.42 -0.25 -19.88
N LYS A 103 -23.03 -1.19 -20.75
CA LYS A 103 -22.88 -2.60 -20.39
C LYS A 103 -21.77 -2.79 -19.35
N GLU A 104 -20.62 -2.14 -19.51
CA GLU A 104 -19.53 -2.27 -18.55
C GLU A 104 -19.88 -1.68 -17.19
N ASN A 105 -20.66 -0.59 -17.15
CA ASN A 105 -21.20 -0.07 -15.88
C ASN A 105 -22.20 -1.04 -15.24
N ALA A 106 -23.03 -1.71 -16.03
CA ALA A 106 -23.95 -2.74 -15.51
C ALA A 106 -23.18 -3.95 -14.94
N ASP A 107 -22.18 -4.45 -15.68
CA ASP A 107 -21.33 -5.56 -15.23
C ASP A 107 -20.59 -5.21 -13.91
N PHE A 108 -20.19 -3.95 -13.72
CA PHE A 108 -19.61 -3.46 -12.45
C PHE A 108 -20.59 -3.52 -11.27
N MET A 109 -21.86 -3.17 -11.49
CA MET A 109 -22.86 -3.27 -10.42
C MET A 109 -23.22 -4.73 -10.13
N GLU A 110 -23.30 -5.57 -11.16
CA GLU A 110 -23.55 -7.00 -11.01
C GLU A 110 -22.45 -7.70 -10.22
N ILE A 111 -21.17 -7.42 -10.51
CA ILE A 111 -20.06 -8.03 -9.77
C ILE A 111 -20.07 -7.62 -8.29
N LYS A 112 -20.43 -6.37 -7.97
CA LYS A 112 -20.59 -5.91 -6.57
C LYS A 112 -21.70 -6.68 -5.85
N ASN A 113 -22.85 -6.88 -6.51
CA ASN A 113 -23.96 -7.63 -5.93
C ASN A 113 -23.60 -9.13 -5.74
N GLU A 114 -22.87 -9.72 -6.68
CA GLU A 114 -22.37 -11.08 -6.55
C GLU A 114 -21.38 -11.23 -5.38
N ILE A 115 -20.47 -10.27 -5.20
CA ILE A 115 -19.57 -10.22 -4.02
C ILE A 115 -20.36 -10.19 -2.71
N HIS A 116 -21.37 -9.31 -2.61
CA HIS A 116 -22.18 -9.21 -1.39
C HIS A 116 -22.88 -10.53 -1.05
N ARG A 117 -23.39 -11.25 -2.05
CA ARG A 117 -24.00 -12.57 -1.85
C ARG A 117 -22.97 -13.63 -1.47
N MET A 118 -21.82 -13.67 -2.15
CA MET A 118 -20.77 -14.67 -1.92
C MET A 118 -20.19 -14.60 -0.52
N PHE A 119 -20.03 -13.40 0.02
CA PHE A 119 -19.44 -13.15 1.34
C PHE A 119 -20.50 -12.89 2.43
N ASN A 120 -21.80 -13.06 2.12
CA ASN A 120 -22.91 -12.76 3.03
C ASN A 120 -22.76 -11.39 3.73
N ILE A 121 -22.42 -10.36 2.95
CA ILE A 121 -22.09 -9.03 3.48
C ILE A 121 -23.37 -8.31 3.89
N GLU A 122 -23.56 -8.13 5.19
CA GLU A 122 -24.68 -7.37 5.75
C GLU A 122 -24.46 -5.85 5.64
N GLY A 123 -23.20 -5.41 5.75
CA GLY A 123 -22.82 -4.00 5.64
C GLY A 123 -21.41 -3.82 5.10
N SER A 124 -21.24 -2.88 4.16
CA SER A 124 -19.93 -2.51 3.63
C SER A 124 -19.88 -1.05 3.23
N SER A 125 -18.66 -0.53 3.09
CA SER A 125 -18.40 0.77 2.46
C SER A 125 -17.57 0.57 1.21
N ALA A 126 -17.87 1.35 0.16
CA ALA A 126 -17.13 1.32 -1.09
C ALA A 126 -16.41 2.64 -1.35
N VAL A 127 -15.20 2.57 -1.90
CA VAL A 127 -14.44 3.74 -2.34
C VAL A 127 -13.95 3.50 -3.76
N GLU A 128 -14.37 4.38 -4.66
CA GLU A 128 -13.96 4.35 -6.06
C GLU A 128 -12.93 5.45 -6.30
N ARG A 129 -11.82 5.10 -6.97
CA ARG A 129 -10.74 6.05 -7.27
C ARG A 129 -10.56 6.14 -8.78
N ARG A 130 -10.42 7.38 -9.28
CA ARG A 130 -10.30 7.67 -10.71
C ARG A 130 -9.45 8.91 -10.98
N GLY A 131 -8.79 8.91 -12.13
CA GLY A 131 -8.04 10.04 -12.67
C GLY A 131 -6.70 10.27 -11.99
N ALA A 132 -6.41 11.54 -11.69
CA ALA A 132 -5.11 11.97 -11.20
C ALA A 132 -4.88 11.57 -9.73
N ILE A 133 -3.79 10.84 -9.47
CA ILE A 133 -3.45 10.36 -8.12
C ILE A 133 -3.26 11.53 -7.14
N ARG A 134 -2.76 12.68 -7.58
CA ARG A 134 -2.64 13.83 -6.66
C ARG A 134 -3.98 14.34 -6.11
N ARG A 135 -5.12 13.93 -6.70
CA ARG A 135 -6.47 14.33 -6.27
C ARG A 135 -7.19 13.25 -5.46
N HIS A 136 -6.60 12.07 -5.33
CA HIS A 136 -7.16 11.00 -4.52
C HIS A 136 -6.06 10.22 -3.80
N ALA A 137 -6.29 9.71 -2.60
CA ALA A 137 -5.25 8.98 -1.85
C ALA A 137 -4.94 7.55 -2.39
N GLY A 138 -5.00 7.32 -3.70
CA GLY A 138 -4.67 6.04 -4.35
C GLY A 138 -3.20 5.95 -4.72
N THR A 139 -2.71 4.75 -5.04
CA THR A 139 -1.32 4.55 -5.49
C THR A 139 -1.20 4.27 -6.99
N ILE A 140 -2.33 4.03 -7.66
CA ILE A 140 -2.42 3.61 -9.07
C ILE A 140 -3.59 4.36 -9.73
N LYS A 141 -3.44 4.73 -11.01
CA LYS A 141 -4.45 5.47 -11.79
C LYS A 141 -5.54 4.59 -12.42
N HIS A 142 -5.25 3.30 -12.54
CA HIS A 142 -6.13 2.30 -13.14
C HIS A 142 -7.45 2.19 -12.38
N LEU A 143 -8.55 2.05 -13.11
CA LEU A 143 -9.91 2.04 -12.58
C LEU A 143 -10.16 0.87 -11.63
N HIS A 144 -10.46 1.20 -10.37
CA HIS A 144 -10.82 0.20 -9.37
C HIS A 144 -11.75 0.76 -8.29
N SER A 145 -12.46 -0.15 -7.64
CA SER A 145 -13.25 0.10 -6.44
C SER A 145 -12.75 -0.77 -5.31
N HIS A 146 -12.67 -0.18 -4.12
CA HIS A 146 -12.54 -0.89 -2.87
C HIS A 146 -13.94 -1.21 -2.33
N ILE A 147 -14.14 -2.42 -1.83
CA ILE A 147 -15.27 -2.80 -0.97
C ILE A 147 -14.65 -3.24 0.35
N MET A 148 -15.01 -2.56 1.44
CA MET A 148 -14.43 -2.78 2.76
C MET A 148 -15.54 -3.16 3.74
N VAL A 149 -15.33 -4.28 4.42
CA VAL A 149 -16.17 -4.81 5.50
C VAL A 149 -15.36 -4.71 6.78
N VAL A 150 -15.91 -4.04 7.79
CA VAL A 150 -15.25 -3.87 9.09
C VAL A 150 -15.34 -5.17 9.88
N ALA A 151 -14.26 -5.56 10.55
CA ALA A 151 -14.28 -6.70 11.46
C ALA A 151 -15.10 -6.35 12.71
N LEU A 152 -15.92 -7.30 13.15
CA LEU A 152 -16.75 -7.17 14.35
C LEU A 152 -16.20 -8.06 15.47
N ASP A 153 -16.42 -7.65 16.71
CA ASP A 153 -16.18 -8.46 17.91
C ASP A 153 -17.32 -9.47 18.12
N GLU A 154 -17.21 -10.28 19.19
CA GLU A 154 -18.20 -11.29 19.54
C GLU A 154 -19.60 -10.71 19.84
N GLN A 155 -19.69 -9.42 20.13
CA GLN A 155 -20.94 -8.71 20.41
C GLN A 155 -21.50 -8.01 19.16
N GLY A 156 -20.82 -8.10 18.02
CA GLY A 156 -21.25 -7.50 16.76
C GLY A 156 -20.87 -6.01 16.61
N PHE A 157 -19.94 -5.50 17.41
CA PHE A 157 -19.44 -4.12 17.29
C PHE A 157 -18.09 -4.07 16.57
N ALA A 158 -17.78 -2.97 15.88
CA ALA A 158 -16.52 -2.82 15.17
C ALA A 158 -15.32 -2.95 16.12
N VAL A 159 -14.37 -3.84 15.80
CA VAL A 159 -13.15 -4.05 16.61
C VAL A 159 -12.23 -2.82 16.64
N GLY A 160 -12.45 -1.88 15.72
CA GLY A 160 -11.71 -0.64 15.65
C GLY A 160 -12.11 0.19 14.45
N GLU A 161 -11.49 1.36 14.34
CA GLU A 161 -11.77 2.28 13.25
C GLU A 161 -11.20 1.77 11.92
N LEU A 162 -11.99 1.94 10.86
CA LEU A 162 -11.57 1.72 9.47
C LEU A 162 -11.50 3.07 8.74
N ARG A 163 -10.28 3.53 8.44
CA ARG A 163 -10.06 4.82 7.76
C ARG A 163 -9.65 4.65 6.31
N ALA A 164 -10.47 5.17 5.39
CA ALA A 164 -10.10 5.32 3.99
C ALA A 164 -9.93 6.81 3.62
N TYR A 165 -8.72 7.19 3.21
CA TYR A 165 -8.45 8.55 2.77
C TYR A 165 -9.01 8.79 1.36
N PHE A 166 -9.89 9.78 1.20
CA PHE A 166 -10.30 10.27 -0.11
C PHE A 166 -9.22 11.15 -0.71
N ALA A 167 -8.69 12.10 0.08
CA ALA A 167 -7.54 12.94 -0.23
C ALA A 167 -6.72 13.18 1.04
N LYS A 168 -5.50 13.69 0.88
CA LYS A 168 -4.62 14.09 1.99
C LYS A 168 -4.46 15.60 2.01
N SER A 169 -4.59 16.19 3.18
CA SER A 169 -4.29 17.60 3.48
C SER A 169 -2.80 17.90 3.30
N ARG A 170 -2.43 19.19 3.28
CA ARG A 170 -1.02 19.61 3.25
C ARG A 170 -0.21 19.07 4.43
N LYS A 171 -0.82 19.03 5.62
CA LYS A 171 -0.18 18.51 6.85
C LYS A 171 0.12 17.02 6.71
N GLU A 172 -0.84 16.24 6.24
CA GLU A 172 -0.67 14.79 6.01
C GLU A 172 0.34 14.52 4.89
N LEU A 173 0.33 15.30 3.80
CA LEU A 173 1.33 15.16 2.74
C LEU A 173 2.76 15.49 3.22
N ALA A 174 2.91 16.46 4.12
CA ALA A 174 4.21 16.75 4.75
C ALA A 174 4.68 15.57 5.61
N GLN A 175 3.78 14.91 6.35
CA GLN A 175 4.09 13.69 7.10
C GLN A 175 4.47 12.53 6.16
N CYS A 176 3.72 12.34 5.07
CA CYS A 176 4.03 11.31 4.07
C CYS A 176 5.40 11.55 3.42
N ARG A 177 5.81 12.81 3.21
CA ARG A 177 7.16 13.13 2.71
C ARG A 177 8.25 12.66 3.66
N LYS A 178 8.11 12.90 4.97
CA LYS A 178 9.06 12.42 5.98
C LYS A 178 9.14 10.88 6.00
N MET A 179 7.98 10.22 5.92
CA MET A 179 7.90 8.76 5.82
C MET A 179 8.61 8.24 4.56
N LEU A 180 8.41 8.90 3.43
CA LEU A 180 9.05 8.52 2.18
C LEU A 180 10.57 8.70 2.20
N GLU A 181 11.06 9.78 2.82
CA GLU A 181 12.50 9.98 3.04
C GLU A 181 13.09 8.86 3.88
N LEU A 182 12.37 8.40 4.92
CA LEU A 182 12.76 7.23 5.69
C LEU A 182 12.80 5.97 4.83
N PHE A 183 11.74 5.68 4.08
CA PHE A 183 11.70 4.51 3.21
C PHE A 183 12.82 4.52 2.17
N GLU A 184 13.14 5.68 1.60
CA GLU A 184 14.25 5.82 0.65
C GLU A 184 15.61 5.63 1.32
N ARG A 185 15.81 6.14 2.55
CA ARG A 185 17.04 5.90 3.32
C ARG A 185 17.22 4.41 3.61
N VAL A 186 16.16 3.74 4.08
CA VAL A 186 16.19 2.28 4.30
C VAL A 186 16.51 1.54 3.00
N ARG A 187 15.88 1.92 1.88
CA ARG A 187 16.08 1.28 0.57
C ARG A 187 17.48 1.47 0.00
N THR A 188 18.04 2.67 0.13
CA THR A 188 19.37 3.03 -0.40
C THR A 188 20.50 2.71 0.55
N GLY A 189 20.17 2.32 1.78
CA GLY A 189 21.11 2.23 2.88
C GLY A 189 21.61 3.59 3.37
N ASN A 190 21.22 4.74 2.83
CA ASN A 190 21.84 6.02 3.23
C ASN A 190 21.65 6.33 4.73
N THR A 191 22.73 6.17 5.50
CA THR A 191 22.82 6.44 6.95
C THR A 191 23.40 7.81 7.28
N ALA A 192 23.65 8.69 6.29
CA ALA A 192 24.27 10.00 6.55
C ALA A 192 23.44 10.81 7.58
N GLY A 193 24.07 11.12 8.73
CA GLY A 193 23.43 11.82 9.84
C GLY A 193 22.64 10.93 10.82
N VAL A 194 22.66 9.61 10.64
CA VAL A 194 21.99 8.62 11.48
C VAL A 194 23.03 8.00 12.41
N ARG A 195 22.92 8.25 13.72
CA ARG A 195 23.91 7.76 14.69
C ARG A 195 23.65 6.33 15.19
N ASN A 196 22.43 5.78 15.06
CA ASN A 196 22.09 4.35 15.26
C ASN A 196 20.88 3.98 14.36
N GLY A 197 20.78 2.74 13.88
CA GLY A 197 19.85 2.30 12.83
C GLY A 197 18.33 2.45 13.12
N PHE A 198 17.52 2.19 12.08
CA PHE A 198 16.04 2.22 12.14
C PHE A 198 15.45 0.82 12.09
N VAL A 199 14.26 0.64 12.67
CA VAL A 199 13.45 -0.57 12.56
C VAL A 199 12.13 -0.26 11.89
N VAL A 200 11.89 -0.86 10.74
CA VAL A 200 10.57 -0.91 10.12
C VAL A 200 10.03 -2.32 10.29
N PHE A 201 8.85 -2.48 10.90
CA PHE A 201 8.21 -3.79 10.99
C PHE A 201 7.40 -4.09 9.72
N ASP A 202 7.30 -5.38 9.39
CA ASP A 202 6.44 -5.86 8.31
C ASP A 202 4.98 -5.54 8.59
N GLY A 203 4.37 -4.74 7.71
CA GLY A 203 2.99 -4.29 7.83
C GLY A 203 2.84 -2.77 7.83
N CYS A 204 1.74 -2.30 8.42
CA CYS A 204 1.39 -0.88 8.50
C CYS A 204 1.95 -0.18 9.74
N ASN A 205 2.81 -0.82 10.55
CA ASN A 205 3.21 -0.30 11.86
C ASN A 205 4.74 -0.15 12.03
N TYR A 206 5.16 0.78 12.89
CA TYR A 206 6.55 1.00 13.32
C TYR A 206 6.61 1.15 14.86
N LEU A 207 7.77 0.86 15.47
CA LEU A 207 7.96 1.04 16.93
C LEU A 207 8.23 2.50 17.28
N THR A 208 7.67 2.95 18.39
CA THR A 208 8.01 4.25 19.00
C THR A 208 8.81 4.08 20.29
N LYS A 209 9.36 5.19 20.83
CA LYS A 209 10.26 5.16 22.01
C LYS A 209 9.68 4.50 23.23
N ASP A 210 8.37 4.67 23.41
CA ASP A 210 7.59 4.14 24.52
C ASP A 210 7.23 2.66 24.33
N GLY A 211 7.76 2.00 23.28
CA GLY A 211 7.50 0.60 22.97
C GLY A 211 6.13 0.34 22.33
N THR A 212 5.39 1.40 21.96
CA THR A 212 4.11 1.27 21.27
C THR A 212 4.30 1.07 19.76
N LEU A 213 3.38 0.36 19.13
CA LEU A 213 3.33 0.21 17.67
C LEU A 213 2.39 1.28 17.11
N LYS A 214 2.88 2.14 16.24
CA LYS A 214 2.08 3.18 15.56
C LYS A 214 1.98 2.91 14.07
N GLU A 215 0.90 3.38 13.45
CA GLU A 215 0.73 3.23 12.00
C GLU A 215 1.72 4.12 11.22
N CYS A 216 2.37 3.54 10.21
CA CYS A 216 3.30 4.17 9.27
C CYS A 216 2.70 5.33 8.46
N ASN A 217 1.39 5.61 8.59
CA ASN A 217 0.74 6.78 8.01
C ASN A 217 0.83 8.04 8.91
N THR A 218 1.36 7.94 10.14
CA THR A 218 1.53 9.05 11.08
C THR A 218 2.91 9.12 11.78
N PRO A 219 4.05 8.82 11.13
CA PRO A 219 5.33 8.92 11.80
C PRO A 219 5.66 10.37 12.12
N SER A 220 5.88 10.68 13.40
CA SER A 220 6.64 11.86 13.75
C SER A 220 8.13 11.51 13.68
N GLU A 221 8.95 12.50 13.33
CA GLU A 221 10.42 12.35 13.33
C GLU A 221 10.97 11.96 14.71
N ALA A 222 10.24 12.33 15.78
CA ALA A 222 10.51 11.93 17.15
C ALA A 222 10.07 10.50 17.48
N ASP A 223 9.19 9.90 16.67
CA ASP A 223 8.79 8.50 16.80
C ASP A 223 9.71 7.56 15.98
N LEU A 224 10.39 8.08 14.96
CA LEU A 224 11.29 7.35 14.06
C LEU A 224 12.69 7.10 14.68
N LEU A 225 12.74 6.78 15.96
CA LEU A 225 13.98 6.83 16.72
C LEU A 225 15.00 5.76 16.32
N ASN A 226 16.25 6.18 16.49
CA ASN A 226 17.46 5.38 16.46
C ASN A 226 17.43 4.42 17.66
N PHE A 227 17.13 3.14 17.46
CA PHE A 227 17.21 2.11 18.49
C PHE A 227 18.40 1.19 18.23
N THR A 228 19.10 0.80 19.29
CA THR A 228 20.05 -0.32 19.24
C THR A 228 19.29 -1.65 19.16
N LEU A 229 19.91 -2.69 18.59
CA LEU A 229 19.35 -4.04 18.55
C LEU A 229 18.90 -4.57 19.91
N ASP A 230 19.66 -4.24 20.95
CA ASP A 230 19.35 -4.70 22.30
C ASP A 230 18.13 -3.98 22.88
N GLU A 231 17.97 -2.68 22.61
CA GLU A 231 16.73 -1.96 22.95
C GLU A 231 15.52 -2.56 22.23
N ILE A 232 15.66 -2.90 20.95
CA ILE A 232 14.57 -3.51 20.17
C ILE A 232 14.22 -4.90 20.70
N ARG A 233 15.23 -5.74 21.00
CA ARG A 233 15.03 -7.06 21.61
C ARG A 233 14.33 -6.97 22.96
N VAL A 234 14.67 -5.98 23.78
CA VAL A 234 14.01 -5.73 25.07
C VAL A 234 12.55 -5.32 24.84
N MET A 235 12.27 -4.38 23.93
CA MET A 235 10.91 -3.90 23.64
C MET A 235 10.02 -4.95 22.96
N CYS A 236 10.62 -5.85 22.18
CA CYS A 236 9.93 -6.92 21.47
C CYS A 236 9.91 -8.25 22.24
N LYS A 237 10.40 -8.29 23.48
CA LYS A 237 10.38 -9.50 24.31
C LYS A 237 8.96 -10.07 24.44
N GLY A 238 8.79 -11.32 24.01
CA GLY A 238 7.49 -12.01 23.97
C GLY A 238 6.60 -11.68 22.77
N LYS A 239 7.03 -10.83 21.83
CA LYS A 239 6.35 -10.58 20.55
C LYS A 239 6.99 -11.48 19.47
N THR A 240 6.31 -12.54 19.08
CA THR A 240 6.80 -13.50 18.06
C THR A 240 6.25 -13.16 16.66
N GLY A 241 6.99 -13.56 15.62
CA GLY A 241 6.53 -13.45 14.22
C GLY A 241 6.57 -12.04 13.63
N LEU A 242 7.04 -11.04 14.37
CA LEU A 242 7.29 -9.71 13.84
C LEU A 242 8.52 -9.73 12.94
N LYS A 243 8.30 -9.57 11.64
CA LYS A 243 9.36 -9.33 10.67
C LYS A 243 9.82 -7.88 10.77
N TYR A 244 11.12 -7.65 10.70
CA TYR A 244 11.71 -6.32 10.77
C TYR A 244 12.81 -6.13 9.73
N TYR A 245 13.02 -4.88 9.33
CA TYR A 245 14.14 -4.45 8.50
C TYR A 245 15.07 -3.60 9.34
N GLU A 246 16.31 -4.07 9.48
CA GLU A 246 17.40 -3.36 10.16
C GLU A 246 18.40 -2.85 9.14
N VAL A 247 18.80 -1.58 9.28
CA VAL A 247 19.95 -1.00 8.55
C VAL A 247 21.14 -1.02 9.50
N MET A 248 22.10 -1.91 9.27
CA MET A 248 23.35 -1.95 10.06
C MET A 248 24.40 -1.05 9.42
N GLU A 249 25.07 -0.25 10.24
CA GLU A 249 26.30 0.44 9.83
C GLU A 249 27.41 -0.60 9.62
N THR A 250 28.18 -0.46 8.55
CA THR A 250 29.44 -1.18 8.38
C THR A 250 30.55 -0.17 8.07
N ASP A 251 31.72 -0.53 8.54
CA ASP A 251 33.00 0.06 8.20
C ASP A 251 33.35 -0.13 6.71
N GLU A 252 33.71 0.98 6.07
CA GLU A 252 34.35 1.22 4.75
C GLU A 252 33.90 0.42 3.51
N THR A 253 32.99 -0.55 3.61
CA THR A 253 32.68 -1.53 2.55
C THR A 253 31.20 -1.63 2.16
N GLY A 254 30.31 -0.93 2.87
CA GLY A 254 28.91 -0.73 2.45
C GLY A 254 27.86 -1.47 3.26
N ILE A 255 26.62 -0.97 3.18
CA ILE A 255 25.58 -1.12 4.19
C ILE A 255 24.83 -2.45 4.03
N ILE A 256 24.67 -3.17 5.14
CA ILE A 256 23.95 -4.45 5.18
C ILE A 256 22.53 -4.20 5.71
N ILE A 257 21.52 -4.46 4.88
CA ILE A 257 20.13 -4.57 5.33
C ILE A 257 19.93 -6.00 5.81
N LYS A 258 19.62 -6.16 7.11
CA LYS A 258 19.29 -7.46 7.67
C LYS A 258 17.76 -7.60 7.73
N ASP A 259 17.25 -8.58 6.98
CA ASP A 259 15.88 -9.07 7.14
C ASP A 259 15.88 -10.13 8.26
N GLY A 260 14.97 -9.99 9.22
CA GLY A 260 14.91 -10.87 10.37
C GLY A 260 13.50 -11.02 10.93
N TYR A 261 13.32 -12.08 11.69
CA TYR A 261 12.14 -12.30 12.53
C TYR A 261 12.56 -12.19 13.99
N PHE A 262 11.74 -11.53 14.81
CA PHE A 262 11.83 -11.68 16.26
C PHE A 262 11.22 -13.03 16.64
N ASN A 263 12.10 -14.00 16.90
CA ASN A 263 11.77 -15.25 17.58
C ASN A 263 12.37 -15.17 18.99
N LEU A 264 11.58 -14.67 19.94
CA LEU A 264 11.92 -14.61 21.36
C LEU A 264 11.10 -15.62 22.15
#